data_AF-A0AA43HP61-F1
#
_entry.id   AF-A0AA43HP61-F1
#
_cell.length_a   1.000
_cell.length_b   1.000
_cell.length_c   1.000
_cell.angle_alpha   90.00
_cell.angle_beta   90.00
_cell.angle_gamma   90.00
#
_symmetry.space_group_name_H-M   'P 1'
#
loop_
_entity.id
_entity.type
_entity.pdbx_description
1 polymer ?
#
loop_
_entity_poly.entity_id
_entity_poly.type
_entity_poly.pdbx_seq_one_letter_code
_entity_poly.pdbx_strand_id
1 'polypeptide(L)'
;MIDHRVARVAPPSLPAAARMRRTMHEEDAMLFAVEKLESEICKLRGLLRMLHEDQPDVLEDVFEFHVGSLISHASPESHGHIRACAQEMLMAIQALPRHADEATQDFSLMHGIAARPS
;
A
#
# COMPACT_ATOMS: atom_id res chain seq x y z
N MET A 1 -45.76 -18.50 61.95
CA MET A 1 -45.03 -17.35 61.37
C MET A 1 -43.63 -17.84 61.04
N ILE A 2 -43.37 -18.14 59.77
CA ILE A 2 -42.09 -18.67 59.30
C ILE A 2 -41.37 -17.51 58.60
N ASP A 3 -40.23 -17.11 59.15
CA ASP A 3 -39.38 -16.03 58.65
C ASP A 3 -38.30 -16.64 57.75
N HIS A 4 -38.47 -16.54 56.43
CA HIS A 4 -37.47 -16.92 55.44
C HIS A 4 -36.67 -15.68 55.02
N ARG A 5 -35.54 -15.44 55.70
CA ARG A 5 -34.50 -14.51 55.24
C ARG A 5 -33.82 -15.07 53.99
N VAL A 6 -34.23 -14.62 52.81
CA VAL A 6 -33.52 -14.85 51.55
C VAL A 6 -32.62 -13.67 51.24
N ALA A 7 -31.32 -14.00 51.22
CA ALA A 7 -30.20 -13.43 50.47
C ALA A 7 -30.28 -11.97 49.97
N ARG A 8 -29.30 -11.17 50.43
CA ARG A 8 -28.74 -10.01 49.72
C ARG A 8 -28.38 -10.41 48.29
N VAL A 9 -29.17 -9.96 47.31
CA VAL A 9 -28.77 -9.97 45.90
C VAL A 9 -27.88 -8.75 45.67
N ALA A 10 -26.60 -9.00 45.39
CA ALA A 10 -25.71 -7.98 44.88
C ALA A 10 -26.27 -7.41 43.56
N PRO A 11 -26.20 -6.09 43.32
CA PRO A 11 -26.73 -5.51 42.09
C PRO A 11 -26.03 -6.12 40.86
N PRO A 12 -26.78 -6.36 39.77
CA PRO A 12 -26.25 -7.01 38.58
C PRO A 12 -25.10 -6.18 38.00
N SER A 13 -24.00 -6.88 37.69
CA SER A 13 -22.90 -6.37 36.89
C SER A 13 -23.46 -5.77 35.61
N LEU A 14 -23.13 -4.50 35.33
CA LEU A 14 -23.56 -3.79 34.12
C LEU A 14 -23.33 -4.67 32.87
N PRO A 15 -24.27 -4.69 31.91
CA PRO A 15 -24.17 -5.53 30.73
C PRO A 15 -22.91 -5.19 29.92
N ALA A 16 -22.30 -6.22 29.31
CA ALA A 16 -21.10 -6.12 28.46
C ALA A 16 -21.19 -5.02 27.37
N ALA A 17 -22.40 -4.57 27.03
CA ALA A 17 -22.66 -3.41 26.17
C ALA A 17 -22.01 -2.10 26.68
N ALA A 18 -21.86 -1.92 28.00
CA ALA A 18 -21.15 -0.77 28.58
C ALA A 18 -19.62 -0.93 28.57
N ARG A 19 -19.12 -2.15 28.35
CA ARG A 19 -17.69 -2.42 28.08
C ARG A 19 -17.34 -2.17 26.60
N MET A 20 -18.35 -2.15 25.72
CA MET A 20 -18.27 -1.72 24.32
C MET A 20 -18.25 -0.19 24.17
N ARG A 21 -17.63 0.53 25.12
CA ARG A 21 -17.34 1.98 25.04
C ARG A 21 -15.85 2.29 25.29
N ARG A 22 -15.00 1.26 25.27
CA ARG A 22 -13.53 1.33 25.11
C ARG A 22 -13.23 0.34 23.98
N THR A 23 -13.16 0.74 22.71
CA THR A 23 -11.92 1.16 22.03
C THR A 23 -12.11 2.12 20.85
N MET A 24 -13.29 2.73 20.66
CA MET A 24 -13.55 3.66 19.54
C MET A 24 -12.81 5.02 19.63
N HIS A 25 -11.61 5.05 20.22
CA HIS A 25 -10.77 6.26 20.36
C HIS A 25 -9.28 6.03 20.07
N GLU A 26 -8.87 4.81 19.66
CA GLU A 26 -7.52 4.53 19.13
C GLU A 26 -7.54 4.01 17.68
N GLU A 27 -8.74 3.86 17.09
CA GLU A 27 -8.99 3.19 15.80
C GLU A 27 -9.49 4.15 14.69
N ASP A 28 -9.37 5.47 14.88
CA ASP A 28 -9.13 6.37 13.74
C ASP A 28 -7.69 6.09 13.29
N ALA A 29 -7.49 4.94 12.63
CA ALA A 29 -6.22 4.47 12.13
C ALA A 29 -5.75 5.42 11.03
N MET A 30 -5.18 6.57 11.43
CA MET A 30 -4.56 7.61 10.63
C MET A 30 -5.07 7.65 9.19
N LEU A 31 -6.37 7.89 9.01
CA LEU A 31 -6.95 7.99 7.68
C LEU A 31 -6.16 9.05 6.91
N PHE A 32 -5.75 8.72 5.68
CA PHE A 32 -5.01 9.66 4.85
C PHE A 32 -5.85 10.92 4.65
N ALA A 33 -5.34 12.06 5.13
CA ALA A 33 -5.79 13.36 4.62
C ALA A 33 -5.57 13.38 3.10
N VAL A 34 -6.42 14.07 2.36
CA VAL A 34 -6.43 14.06 0.88
C VAL A 34 -5.06 14.45 0.31
N GLU A 35 -4.38 15.41 0.94
CA GLU A 35 -3.04 15.86 0.54
C GLU A 35 -1.98 14.77 0.73
N LYS A 36 -2.15 13.92 1.75
CA LYS A 36 -1.26 12.79 2.01
C LYS A 36 -1.53 11.66 1.00
N LEU A 37 -2.78 11.45 0.58
CA LEU A 37 -3.14 10.47 -0.44
C LEU A 37 -2.49 10.78 -1.80
N GLU A 38 -2.55 12.03 -2.27
CA GLU A 38 -1.91 12.46 -3.51
C GLU A 38 -0.38 12.23 -3.48
N SER A 39 0.25 12.48 -2.33
CA SER A 39 1.67 12.19 -2.14
C SER A 39 1.97 10.69 -2.26
N GLU A 40 1.16 9.83 -1.64
CA GLU A 40 1.34 8.38 -1.74
C GLU A 40 1.11 7.85 -3.16
N ILE A 41 0.12 8.38 -3.90
CA ILE A 41 -0.07 8.04 -5.31
C ILE A 41 1.15 8.45 -6.14
N CYS A 42 1.74 9.63 -5.87
CA CYS A 42 2.97 10.04 -6.55
C CYS A 42 4.18 9.15 -6.23
N LYS A 43 4.31 8.68 -4.98
CA LYS A 43 5.36 7.72 -4.59
C LYS A 43 5.18 6.38 -5.29
N LEU A 44 3.95 5.86 -5.32
CA LEU A 44 3.60 4.64 -6.03
C LEU A 44 3.95 4.75 -7.51
N ARG A 45 3.67 5.90 -8.15
CA ARG A 45 4.08 6.16 -9.54
C ARG A 45 5.59 6.04 -9.76
N GLY A 46 6.38 6.62 -8.86
CA GLY A 46 7.84 6.55 -8.94
C GLY A 46 8.35 5.12 -8.81
N LEU A 47 7.85 4.38 -7.82
CA LEU A 47 8.21 2.98 -7.58
C LEU A 47 7.87 2.09 -8.78
N LEU A 48 6.66 2.22 -9.32
CA LEU A 48 6.22 1.40 -10.45
C LEU A 48 7.01 1.69 -11.73
N ARG A 49 7.46 2.94 -11.94
CA ARG A 49 8.37 3.26 -13.07
C ARG A 49 9.72 2.56 -12.91
N MET A 50 10.30 2.58 -11.71
CA MET A 50 11.55 1.87 -11.44
C MET A 50 11.40 0.36 -11.65
N LEU A 51 10.31 -0.23 -11.14
CA LEU A 51 10.04 -1.67 -11.33
C LEU A 51 9.75 -2.02 -12.79
N HIS A 52 9.10 -1.13 -13.54
CA HIS A 52 8.82 -1.37 -14.96
C HIS A 52 10.11 -1.54 -15.78
N GLU A 53 11.17 -0.82 -15.40
CA GLU A 53 12.48 -0.89 -16.03
C GLU A 53 13.32 -2.07 -15.49
N ASP A 54 13.41 -2.22 -14.17
CA ASP A 54 14.37 -3.15 -13.55
C ASP A 54 13.79 -4.55 -13.28
N GLN A 55 12.51 -4.65 -12.91
CA GLN A 55 11.88 -5.87 -12.39
C GLN A 55 10.38 -5.95 -12.75
N PRO A 56 10.04 -6.08 -14.05
CA PRO A 56 8.64 -6.06 -14.49
C PRO A 56 7.81 -7.21 -13.92
N ASP A 57 8.46 -8.33 -13.56
CA ASP A 57 7.80 -9.54 -13.04
C ASP A 57 7.11 -9.33 -11.68
N VAL A 58 7.56 -8.36 -10.88
CA VAL A 58 7.00 -8.07 -9.55
C VAL A 58 6.12 -6.83 -9.53
N LEU A 59 5.94 -6.17 -10.68
CA LEU A 59 5.26 -4.87 -10.77
C LEU A 59 3.80 -4.95 -10.32
N GLU A 60 3.07 -5.97 -10.77
CA GLU A 60 1.64 -6.15 -10.43
C GLU A 60 1.47 -6.50 -8.95
N ASP A 61 2.30 -7.38 -8.39
CA ASP A 61 2.26 -7.75 -6.97
C ASP A 61 2.51 -6.53 -6.07
N VAL A 62 3.51 -5.70 -6.40
CA VAL A 62 3.83 -4.49 -5.65
C VAL A 62 2.70 -3.45 -5.78
N PHE A 63 2.10 -3.35 -6.96
CA PHE A 63 0.93 -2.50 -7.20
C PHE A 63 -0.24 -2.90 -6.31
N GLU A 64 -0.65 -4.18 -6.35
CA GLU A 64 -1.77 -4.69 -5.57
C GLU A 64 -1.56 -4.48 -4.07
N PHE A 65 -0.35 -4.76 -3.58
CA PHE A 65 0.01 -4.57 -2.18
C PHE A 65 -0.12 -3.10 -1.74
N HIS A 66 0.39 -2.16 -2.53
CA HIS A 66 0.33 -0.74 -2.18
C HIS A 66 -1.09 -0.18 -2.25
N VAL A 67 -1.85 -0.54 -3.29
CA VAL A 67 -3.25 -0.09 -3.42
C VAL A 67 -4.10 -0.65 -2.27
N GLY A 68 -3.92 -1.92 -1.90
CA GLY A 68 -4.57 -2.52 -0.74
C GLY A 68 -4.21 -1.80 0.56
N SER A 69 -2.95 -1.43 0.72
CA SER A 69 -2.48 -0.64 1.87
C SER A 69 -3.13 0.74 1.92
N LEU A 70 -3.25 1.44 0.80
CA LEU A 70 -3.91 2.75 0.73
C LEU A 70 -5.40 2.67 1.09
N ILE A 71 -6.11 1.69 0.52
CA ILE A 71 -7.54 1.47 0.80
C ILE A 71 -7.78 1.19 2.28
N SER A 72 -6.90 0.40 2.92
CA SER A 72 -7.01 0.04 4.34
C SER A 72 -6.86 1.23 5.30
N HIS A 73 -6.27 2.33 4.83
CA HIS A 73 -6.01 3.55 5.60
C HIS A 73 -6.73 4.77 5.01
N ALA A 74 -7.73 4.57 4.16
CA ALA A 74 -8.52 5.64 3.56
C ALA A 74 -9.99 5.50 3.94
N SER A 75 -10.70 6.63 3.99
CA SER A 75 -12.14 6.60 4.20
C SER A 75 -12.83 5.87 3.04
N PRO A 76 -13.97 5.20 3.28
CA PRO A 76 -14.71 4.50 2.23
C PRO A 76 -15.08 5.39 1.03
N GLU A 77 -15.30 6.69 1.27
CA GLU A 77 -15.60 7.69 0.24
C GLU A 77 -14.45 7.85 -0.77
N SER A 78 -13.20 7.68 -0.32
CA SER A 78 -12.01 7.79 -1.17
C SER A 78 -11.68 6.51 -1.93
N HIS A 79 -12.24 5.34 -1.58
CA HIS A 79 -11.83 4.05 -2.16
C HIS A 79 -12.03 3.99 -3.68
N GLY A 80 -13.15 4.52 -4.17
CA GLY A 80 -13.41 4.56 -5.61
C GLY A 80 -12.39 5.40 -6.37
N HIS A 81 -12.06 6.56 -5.82
CA HIS A 81 -11.06 7.47 -6.39
C HIS A 81 -9.66 6.85 -6.38
N ILE A 82 -9.25 6.22 -5.27
CA ILE A 82 -7.95 5.53 -5.16
C ILE A 82 -7.81 4.46 -6.24
N ARG A 83 -8.83 3.62 -6.41
CA ARG A 83 -8.81 2.56 -7.43
C ARG A 83 -8.73 3.12 -8.84
N ALA A 84 -9.50 4.16 -9.16
CA ALA A 84 -9.48 4.79 -10.47
C ALA A 84 -8.10 5.37 -10.79
N CYS A 85 -7.54 6.20 -9.89
CA CYS A 85 -6.23 6.81 -10.08
C CYS A 85 -5.11 5.77 -10.17
N ALA A 86 -5.15 4.74 -9.32
CA ALA A 86 -4.17 3.67 -9.35
C ALA A 86 -4.23 2.89 -10.67
N GLN A 87 -5.43 2.55 -11.17
CA GLN A 87 -5.60 1.83 -12.42
C GLN A 87 -5.14 2.64 -13.63
N GLU A 88 -5.52 3.92 -13.71
CA GLU A 88 -5.06 4.84 -14.76
C GLU A 88 -3.53 4.94 -14.78
N MET A 89 -2.93 5.05 -13.61
CA MET A 89 -1.49 5.09 -13.45
C MET A 89 -0.81 3.78 -13.90
N LEU A 90 -1.35 2.62 -13.53
CA LEU A 90 -0.81 1.32 -13.95
C LEU A 90 -0.83 1.19 -15.48
N MET A 91 -1.97 1.52 -16.11
CA MET A 91 -2.10 1.50 -17.57
C MET A 91 -1.09 2.44 -18.24
N ALA A 92 -0.92 3.65 -17.69
CA ALA A 92 0.04 4.61 -18.22
C ALA A 92 1.49 4.11 -18.12
N ILE A 93 1.85 3.39 -17.06
CA ILE A 93 3.18 2.83 -16.87
C ILE A 93 3.41 1.63 -17.80
N GLN A 94 2.44 0.73 -17.92
CA GLN A 94 2.51 -0.42 -18.82
C GLN A 94 2.58 -0.03 -20.30
N ALA A 95 2.07 1.16 -20.66
CA ALA A 95 2.17 1.72 -22.01
C ALA A 95 3.53 2.37 -22.32
N LEU A 96 4.41 2.55 -21.32
CA LEU A 96 5.75 3.11 -21.55
C LEU A 96 6.59 2.12 -22.36
N PRO A 97 7.42 2.60 -23.30
CA PRO A 97 8.40 1.75 -23.96
C PRO A 97 9.29 1.09 -22.90
N ARG A 98 9.40 -0.23 -22.94
CA ARG A 98 10.46 -0.91 -22.19
C ARG A 98 11.76 -0.66 -22.91
N HIS A 99 12.76 -0.14 -22.21
CA HIS A 99 14.15 -0.25 -22.65
C HIS A 99 14.57 -1.72 -22.53
N ALA A 100 13.94 -2.60 -23.31
CA ALA A 100 14.34 -3.98 -23.44
C ALA A 100 15.60 -3.98 -24.29
N ASP A 101 16.76 -3.92 -23.64
CA ASP A 101 18.01 -4.58 -24.08
C ASP A 101 18.41 -4.45 -25.58
N GLU A 102 18.01 -3.38 -26.27
CA GLU A 102 18.65 -2.92 -27.52
C GLU A 102 19.87 -2.05 -27.23
N ALA A 103 20.32 -2.09 -25.98
CA ALA A 103 21.74 -2.17 -25.75
C ALA A 103 22.05 -3.66 -25.52
N THR A 104 22.05 -4.48 -26.58
CA THR A 104 23.38 -4.80 -27.17
C THR A 104 24.29 -3.60 -26.93
N GLN A 105 24.81 -3.52 -25.71
CA GLN A 105 26.03 -2.82 -25.42
C GLN A 105 27.00 -3.61 -26.27
N ASP A 106 27.10 -3.22 -27.53
CA ASP A 106 28.33 -3.28 -28.29
C ASP A 106 29.27 -2.41 -27.44
N PHE A 107 29.71 -2.99 -26.32
CA PHE A 107 31.02 -2.74 -25.79
C PHE A 107 31.88 -3.08 -26.99
N SER A 108 32.09 -2.07 -27.83
CA SER A 108 33.15 -2.04 -28.80
C SER A 108 34.39 -2.09 -27.93
N LEU A 109 34.74 -3.32 -27.53
CA LEU A 109 35.93 -3.70 -26.81
C LEU A 109 37.02 -3.05 -27.62
N MET A 110 37.59 -1.95 -27.11
CA MET A 110 38.65 -1.17 -27.75
C MET A 110 39.55 -2.10 -28.54
N HIS A 111 39.29 -2.20 -29.85
CA HIS A 111 40.01 -3.11 -30.70
C HIS A 111 41.36 -2.45 -30.97
N GLY A 112 42.36 -2.97 -30.28
CA GLY A 112 43.75 -2.81 -30.68
C GLY A 112 44.47 -1.63 -30.05
N ILE A 113 44.89 -1.79 -28.80
CA ILE A 113 46.24 -1.35 -28.43
C ILE A 113 47.15 -2.60 -28.44
N ALA A 114 47.23 -3.25 -29.61
CA ALA A 114 48.32 -4.17 -29.90
C ALA A 114 49.57 -3.33 -30.24
N ALA A 115 50.13 -2.65 -29.25
CA ALA A 115 51.50 -2.15 -29.37
C ALA A 115 52.45 -3.27 -28.92
N ARG A 116 52.86 -4.13 -29.88
CA ARG A 116 54.05 -4.99 -29.74
C ARG A 116 55.31 -4.19 -30.11
N PRO A 117 56.51 -4.65 -29.69
CA PRO A 117 57.65 -3.81 -29.38
C PRO A 117 58.57 -3.58 -30.57
N SER A 118 59.38 -2.52 -30.47
CA SER A 118 60.65 -2.33 -31.18
C SER A 118 61.58 -1.49 -30.31
#